data_AF-A0A0H4XBZ4-F1
#
_entry.id   AF-A0A0H4XBZ4-F1
#
_cell.length_a   1.000
_cell.length_b   1.000
_cell.length_c   1.000
_cell.angle_alpha   90.00
_cell.angle_beta   90.00
_cell.angle_gamma   90.00
#
_symmetry.space_group_name_H-M   'P 1'
#
loop_
_entity.id
_entity.type
_entity.pdbx_description
1 polymer ?
#
loop_
_entity_poly.entity_id
_entity_poly.type
_entity_poly.pdbx_seq_one_letter_code
_entity_poly.pdbx_strand_id
1 'polypeptide(L)'
;MTLFTGLDRLIDTELGPFREGVEPLLEQVRQGLSALHPPPGGQQLPPQQQEAQRARLEQLLDKLEDVLEALQCAARIRRQRGATSSPRGR
;
A
#
# COMPACT_ATOMS: atom_id res chain seq x y z
N MET A 1 -14.28 4.77 -13.14
CA MET A 1 -12.86 4.71 -12.74
C MET A 1 -12.67 5.40 -11.39
N THR A 2 -13.16 4.82 -10.29
CA THR A 2 -13.20 5.48 -8.97
C THR A 2 -12.40 4.73 -7.88
N LEU A 3 -12.11 3.45 -8.07
CA LEU A 3 -11.36 2.63 -7.10
C LEU A 3 -9.91 3.11 -6.95
N PHE A 4 -9.23 3.39 -8.06
CA PHE A 4 -7.84 3.87 -8.06
C PHE A 4 -7.67 5.21 -7.35
N THR A 5 -8.53 6.18 -7.66
CA THR A 5 -8.46 7.54 -7.08
C THR A 5 -8.78 7.52 -5.58
N GLY A 6 -9.66 6.61 -5.14
CA GLY A 6 -9.96 6.41 -3.72
C GLY A 6 -8.79 5.81 -2.96
N LEU A 7 -8.16 4.76 -3.51
CA LEU A 7 -7.01 4.10 -2.90
C LEU A 7 -5.82 5.07 -2.77
N ASP A 8 -5.52 5.80 -3.84
CA ASP A 8 -4.41 6.76 -3.89
C ASP A 8 -4.54 7.84 -2.81
N ARG A 9 -5.76 8.38 -2.67
CA ARG A 9 -6.07 9.40 -1.66
C ARG A 9 -6.02 8.85 -0.24
N LEU A 10 -6.48 7.63 -0.02
CA LEU A 10 -6.41 6.93 1.27
C LEU A 10 -4.95 6.71 1.68
N ILE A 11 -4.14 6.23 0.75
CA ILE A 11 -2.70 6.07 0.93
C ILE A 11 -2.04 7.40 1.28
N ASP A 12 -2.28 8.45 0.49
CA ASP A 12 -1.66 9.76 0.73
C ASP A 12 -2.05 10.35 2.10
N THR A 13 -3.30 10.13 2.51
CA THR A 13 -3.85 10.59 3.79
C THR A 13 -3.31 9.81 4.99
N GLU A 14 -3.23 8.47 4.88
CA GLU A 14 -2.89 7.59 6.00
C GLU A 14 -1.37 7.37 6.15
N LEU A 15 -0.64 7.33 5.02
CA LEU A 15 0.79 7.03 5.03
C LEU A 15 1.68 8.24 5.19
N GLY A 16 1.26 9.42 4.70
CA GLY A 16 2.03 10.66 4.77
C GLY A 16 3.54 10.44 4.50
N PRO A 17 4.43 10.63 5.49
CA PRO A 17 5.89 10.47 5.32
C PRO A 17 6.36 9.05 5.01
N PHE A 18 5.52 8.03 5.17
CA PHE A 18 5.87 6.64 4.85
C PHE A 18 5.59 6.27 3.39
N ARG A 19 5.00 7.18 2.61
CA ARG A 19 4.65 7.00 1.20
C ARG A 19 5.84 6.55 0.35
N GLU A 20 7.01 7.15 0.53
CA GLU A 20 8.23 6.80 -0.23
C GLU A 20 8.64 5.33 -0.03
N GLY A 21 8.41 4.76 1.15
CA GLY A 21 8.76 3.37 1.45
C GLY A 21 7.81 2.34 0.84
N VAL A 22 6.59 2.75 0.47
CA VAL A 22 5.54 1.85 -0.05
C VAL A 22 5.19 2.13 -1.52
N GLU A 23 5.65 3.25 -2.09
CA GLU A 23 5.46 3.61 -3.50
C GLU A 23 5.73 2.46 -4.49
N PRO A 24 6.83 1.69 -4.41
CA PRO A 24 7.08 0.59 -5.35
C PRO A 24 6.09 -0.59 -5.21
N LEU A 25 5.49 -0.78 -4.03
CA LEU A 25 4.40 -1.76 -3.85
C LEU A 25 3.10 -1.24 -4.47
N LEU A 26 2.83 0.05 -4.31
CA LEU A 26 1.65 0.70 -4.86
C LEU A 26 1.68 0.75 -6.39
N GLU A 27 2.84 0.99 -7.00
CA GLU A 27 2.99 0.90 -8.45
C GLU A 27 2.65 -0.50 -8.98
N GLN A 28 3.08 -1.56 -8.27
CA GLN A 28 2.75 -2.94 -8.65
C GLN A 28 1.25 -3.24 -8.53
N VAL A 29 0.59 -2.74 -7.48
CA VAL A 29 -0.88 -2.84 -7.33
C VAL A 29 -1.59 -2.10 -8.46
N ARG A 30 -1.13 -0.89 -8.81
CA ARG A 30 -1.69 -0.11 -9.91
C ARG A 30 -1.55 -0.84 -11.25
N GLN A 31 -0.37 -1.35 -11.56
CA GLN A 31 -0.12 -2.13 -12.78
C GLN A 31 -1.01 -3.37 -12.84
N GLY A 32 -1.14 -4.10 -11.74
CA GLY A 32 -1.96 -5.31 -11.69
C GLY A 32 -3.45 -5.05 -11.88
N LEU A 33 -3.96 -3.96 -11.31
CA LEU A 33 -5.32 -3.52 -11.52
C LEU A 33 -5.56 -3.02 -12.95
N SER A 34 -4.62 -2.31 -13.56
CA SER A 34 -4.72 -1.89 -14.97
C SER A 34 -4.71 -3.08 -15.93
N ALA A 35 -4.03 -4.19 -15.57
CA ALA A 35 -4.06 -5.42 -16.35
C ALA A 35 -5.43 -6.14 -16.25
N LEU A 36 -6.11 -6.06 -15.10
CA LEU A 36 -7.44 -6.63 -14.90
C LEU A 36 -8.57 -5.75 -15.45
N HIS A 37 -8.38 -4.44 -15.42
CA HIS A 37 -9.32 -3.42 -15.88
C HIS A 37 -8.62 -2.49 -16.87
N PRO A 38 -8.36 -2.98 -18.10
CA PRO A 38 -7.72 -2.16 -19.11
C PRO A 38 -8.57 -0.93 -19.46
N PRO A 39 -7.93 0.18 -19.84
CA PRO A 39 -8.64 1.37 -20.31
C PRO A 39 -9.46 1.04 -21.57
N PRO A 40 -10.46 1.87 -21.92
CA PRO A 40 -11.26 1.67 -23.13
C PRO A 40 -10.38 1.55 -24.38
N GLY A 41 -10.52 0.45 -25.12
CA GLY A 41 -9.66 0.10 -26.26
C GLY A 41 -8.46 -0.79 -25.93
N GLY A 42 -8.24 -1.11 -24.65
CA GLY A 42 -7.20 -2.04 -24.22
C GLY A 42 -7.61 -3.50 -24.37
N GLN A 43 -6.62 -4.37 -24.61
CA GLN A 43 -6.81 -5.81 -24.72
C GLN A 43 -7.14 -6.39 -23.34
N GLN A 44 -8.27 -7.09 -23.22
CA GLN A 44 -8.59 -7.84 -22.01
C GLN A 44 -7.74 -9.11 -21.93
N LEU A 45 -7.22 -9.41 -20.74
CA LEU A 45 -6.51 -10.67 -20.50
C LEU A 45 -7.44 -11.88 -20.67
N PRO A 46 -6.93 -13.04 -21.10
CA PRO A 46 -7.66 -14.30 -21.06
C PRO A 46 -8.13 -14.63 -19.63
N PRO A 47 -9.25 -15.36 -19.45
CA PRO A 47 -9.80 -15.66 -18.13
C PRO A 47 -8.78 -16.27 -17.16
N GLN A 48 -8.01 -17.26 -17.62
CA GLN A 48 -6.97 -17.92 -16.82
C GLN A 48 -5.85 -16.97 -16.38
N GLN A 49 -5.51 -15.99 -17.24
CA GLN A 49 -4.52 -14.96 -16.89
C GLN A 49 -5.11 -13.87 -15.99
N GLN A 50 -6.42 -13.60 -16.08
CA GLN A 50 -7.09 -12.74 -15.12
C GLN A 50 -7.10 -13.38 -13.72
N GLU A 51 -7.36 -14.68 -13.60
CA GLU A 51 -7.31 -15.38 -12.31
C GLU A 51 -5.91 -15.35 -11.70
N ALA A 52 -4.88 -15.66 -12.49
CA ALA A 52 -3.49 -15.55 -12.04
C ALA A 52 -3.14 -14.12 -11.61
N GLN A 53 -3.63 -13.12 -12.35
CA GLN A 53 -3.40 -11.71 -12.04
C GLN A 53 -4.16 -11.26 -10.78
N ARG A 54 -5.37 -11.77 -10.53
CA ARG A 54 -6.12 -11.54 -9.28
C ARG A 54 -5.38 -12.13 -8.08
N ALA A 55 -4.95 -13.39 -8.17
CA ALA A 55 -4.19 -14.05 -7.11
C ALA A 55 -2.88 -13.30 -6.78
N ARG A 56 -2.18 -12.81 -7.81
CA ARG A 56 -0.98 -11.98 -7.62
C ARG A 56 -1.30 -10.64 -6.96
N LEU A 57 -2.44 -10.04 -7.30
CA LEU A 57 -2.89 -8.78 -6.68
C LEU A 57 -3.24 -9.00 -5.20
N GLU A 58 -3.91 -10.09 -4.85
CA GLU A 58 -4.21 -10.46 -3.46
C GLU A 58 -2.93 -10.60 -2.64
N GLN A 59 -1.93 -11.35 -3.13
CA GLN A 59 -0.63 -11.47 -2.45
C GLN A 59 0.11 -10.14 -2.28
N LEU A 60 -0.02 -9.22 -3.25
CA LEU A 60 0.57 -7.88 -3.15
C LEU A 60 -0.15 -7.03 -2.09
N LEU A 61 -1.46 -7.18 -1.96
CA LEU A 61 -2.25 -6.49 -0.93
C LEU A 61 -1.94 -7.04 0.47
N ASP A 62 -1.81 -8.36 0.65
CA ASP A 62 -1.38 -8.96 1.91
C ASP A 62 0.00 -8.43 2.34
N LYS A 63 0.95 -8.41 1.39
CA LYS A 63 2.29 -7.87 1.67
C LYS A 63 2.27 -6.38 1.99
N LEU A 64 1.36 -5.62 1.37
CA LEU A 64 1.18 -4.21 1.70
C LEU A 64 0.66 -4.06 3.13
N GLU A 65 -0.32 -4.88 3.55
CA GLU A 65 -0.82 -4.91 4.93
C GLU A 65 0.31 -5.18 5.93
N ASP A 66 1.13 -6.21 5.70
CA ASP A 66 2.28 -6.53 6.56
C ASP A 66 3.26 -5.35 6.71
N VAL A 67 3.56 -4.66 5.60
CA VAL A 67 4.44 -3.50 5.61
C VAL A 67 3.81 -2.33 6.37
N LEU A 68 2.52 -2.09 6.17
CA LEU A 68 1.78 -1.05 6.89
C LEU A 68 1.75 -1.34 8.40
N GLU A 69 1.54 -2.58 8.81
CA GLU A 69 1.58 -3.00 10.20
C GLU A 69 2.97 -2.80 10.80
N ALA A 70 4.03 -3.21 10.09
CA ALA A 70 5.41 -3.02 10.53
C ALA A 70 5.77 -1.53 10.70
N LEU A 71 5.31 -0.67 9.79
CA LEU A 71 5.51 0.78 9.86
C LEU A 71 4.78 1.40 11.05
N GLN A 72 3.52 1.00 11.31
CA GLN A 72 2.76 1.44 12.47
C GLN A 72 3.42 0.99 13.78
N CYS A 73 3.91 -0.25 13.83
CA CYS A 73 4.65 -0.79 14.97
C CYS A 73 5.94 0.02 15.22
N ALA A 74 6.72 0.29 14.18
CA ALA A 74 7.94 1.10 14.26
C ALA A 74 7.65 2.54 14.71
N ALA A 75 6.59 3.17 14.21
CA ALA A 75 6.15 4.49 14.62
C ALA A 75 5.76 4.53 16.11
N ARG A 76 5.04 3.50 16.58
CA ARG A 76 4.66 3.34 17.98
C ARG A 76 5.88 3.16 18.89
N ILE A 77 6.87 2.36 18.49
CA ILE A 77 8.13 2.17 19.23
C ILE A 77 8.91 3.49 19.31
N ARG A 78 9.01 4.24 18.20
CA ARG A 78 9.68 5.54 18.16
C ARG A 78 9.04 6.54 19.13
N ARG A 79 7.70 6.57 19.20
CA ARG A 79 6.96 7.42 20.15
C ARG A 79 7.24 7.05 21.61
N GLN A 80 7.33 5.75 21.93
CA GLN A 80 7.64 5.28 23.29
C GLN A 80 9.09 5.59 23.71
N ARG A 81 10.06 5.44 22.80
CA ARG A 81 11.47 5.78 23.08
C ARG A 81 11.70 7.29 23.25
N GLY A 82 10.90 8.13 22.60
CA GLY A 82 10.91 9.58 22.82
C GLY A 82 10.36 9.97 24.21
N ALA A 83 9.35 9.26 24.70
CA ALA A 83 8.72 9.53 26.00
C ALA A 83 9.61 9.18 27.21
N THR A 84 10.58 8.27 27.05
CA THR A 84 11.54 7.89 28.11
C THR A 84 12.73 8.86 28.24
N SER A 85 12.79 9.91 27.41
CA SER A 85 13.87 10.92 27.42
C SER A 85 13.46 12.25 28.06
N SER A 86 12.53 12.21 29.03
CA SER A 86 12.32 13.33 29.93
C SER A 86 13.04 13.05 31.25
N PRO A 87 14.28 13.57 31.47
CA PRO A 87 14.83 13.63 32.81
C PRO A 87 13.95 14.64 33.55
N ARG A 88 13.09 14.13 34.43
CA ARG A 88 12.35 14.93 35.39
C ARG A 88 13.39 15.55 36.33
N GLY A 89 13.90 16.71 35.96
CA GLY A 89 14.87 17.49 36.70
C GLY A 89 14.34 18.89 36.97
N ARG A 90 13.53 19.03 38.02
CA ARG A 90 13.68 19.98 39.14
C ARG A 90 12.44 19.95 40.03
#